data_AF-A0A0C3DMF8-F1
#
_entry.id   AF-A0A0C3DMF8-F1
#
_cell.length_a   1.000
_cell.length_b   1.000
_cell.length_c   1.000
_cell.angle_alpha   90.00
_cell.angle_beta   90.00
_cell.angle_gamma   90.00
#
_symmetry.space_group_name_H-M   'P 1'
#
loop_
_entity.id
_entity.type
_entity.pdbx_description
1 polymer ?
#
loop_
_entity_poly.entity_id
_entity_poly.type
_entity_poly.pdbx_seq_one_letter_code
_entity_poly.pdbx_strand_id
1 'polypeptide(L)'
;MSYTNGSEVEREMTRNQRGLVDTCFEEGQYESGIAMLELLRSTTFKPPSDIIRQLLYIALYPPLCLSEDTVDEQEQAPPSPTKQSPSKQKQFLKTSFTPSLAASEAAQRLLLSFLSTNSPDALFRGLPRYTSTNADGCYPQPEGGNEDYDEDSVIARESLRIKDSKCCWFIIREGFIQRKDLTPTFQEGRKKRGRITAVTRDTDSDNGSPSPLLSVAEHVWPVLQWLLSLFEKDERNTEMKSGAKYSPLLLSQIPFPRGGSGPRRDVDAPLDVVFCCISQDSTWRRTMGTRLFTLLIHLIHTSEFDAPNVHCYGFCASALCLSRSCCRPVNQSAKDHPSTHLSSCIKPEISVRLFCRFWGCQ
;
A
#
# COMPACT_ATOMS: atom_id res chain seq x y z
N MET A 1 42.37 -6.10 -8.40
CA MET A 1 42.04 -5.38 -7.15
C MET A 1 40.56 -5.57 -6.90
N SER A 2 40.22 -6.58 -6.10
CA SER A 2 38.84 -6.92 -5.77
C SER A 2 38.44 -6.10 -4.55
N TYR A 3 37.64 -5.06 -4.75
CA TYR A 3 37.01 -4.35 -3.64
C TYR A 3 36.01 -5.30 -3.00
N THR A 4 36.32 -5.73 -1.78
CA THR A 4 35.33 -6.28 -0.86
C THR A 4 34.29 -5.19 -0.61
N ASN A 5 33.17 -5.25 -1.33
CA ASN A 5 31.97 -4.50 -1.00
C ASN A 5 31.53 -4.98 0.39
N GLY A 6 31.99 -4.29 1.44
CA GLY A 6 31.29 -4.31 2.71
C GLY A 6 29.87 -3.90 2.40
N SER A 7 28.89 -4.76 2.68
CA SER A 7 27.49 -4.39 2.57
C SER A 7 27.29 -3.17 3.46
N GLU A 8 27.21 -1.98 2.88
CA GLU A 8 26.89 -0.78 3.64
C GLU A 8 25.47 -0.98 4.18
N VAL A 9 25.40 -1.38 5.45
CA VAL A 9 24.15 -1.49 6.18
C VAL A 9 23.64 -0.07 6.36
N GLU A 10 22.47 0.22 5.80
CA GLU A 10 21.80 1.51 5.92
C GLU A 10 21.65 1.88 7.40
N ARG A 11 22.18 3.04 7.77
CA ARG A 11 22.10 3.56 9.14
C ARG A 11 20.79 4.31 9.31
N GLU A 12 20.21 4.31 10.51
CA GLU A 12 19.04 5.16 10.75
C GLU A 12 19.40 6.64 10.62
N MET A 13 18.47 7.43 10.09
CA MET A 13 18.60 8.89 10.09
C MET A 13 18.95 9.40 11.48
N THR A 14 19.85 10.38 11.54
CA THR A 14 20.25 10.99 12.81
C THR A 14 19.07 11.71 13.47
N ARG A 15 19.12 11.87 14.79
CA ARG A 15 18.09 12.61 15.56
C ARG A 15 17.82 14.01 14.99
N ASN A 16 18.87 14.70 14.53
CA ASN A 16 18.72 16.03 13.93
C ASN A 16 17.97 15.99 12.60
N GLN A 17 18.31 15.05 11.72
CA GLN A 17 17.62 14.87 10.43
C GLN A 17 16.16 14.50 10.63
N ARG A 18 15.88 13.61 11.60
CA ARG A 18 14.54 13.24 12.02
C ARG A 18 13.76 14.46 12.54
N GLY A 19 14.34 15.22 13.47
CA GLY A 19 13.70 16.39 14.08
C GLY A 19 13.29 17.46 13.07
N LEU A 20 14.04 17.64 11.97
CA LEU A 20 13.67 18.56 10.89
C LEU A 20 12.35 18.17 10.21
N VAL A 21 12.13 16.87 10.00
CA VAL A 21 10.91 16.35 9.37
C VAL A 21 9.75 16.34 10.36
N ASP A 22 10.01 15.87 11.59
CA ASP A 22 8.99 15.78 12.65
C ASP A 22 8.41 17.17 12.97
N THR A 23 9.25 18.22 13.08
CA THR A 23 8.79 19.60 13.30
C THR A 23 7.83 20.07 12.20
N CYS A 24 8.14 19.81 10.92
CA CYS A 24 7.25 20.18 9.82
C CYS A 24 5.91 19.43 9.89
N PHE A 25 5.94 18.14 10.25
CA PHE A 25 4.73 17.32 10.33
C PHE A 25 3.85 17.68 11.54
N GLU A 26 4.46 18.02 12.68
CA GLU A 26 3.80 18.56 13.87
C GLU A 26 3.12 19.90 13.61
N GLU A 27 3.70 20.76 12.77
CA GLU A 27 3.12 22.05 12.38
C GLU A 27 2.08 21.94 11.26
N GLY A 28 1.83 20.74 10.72
CA GLY A 28 0.93 20.52 9.57
C GLY A 28 1.52 20.97 8.23
N GLN A 29 2.81 21.31 8.16
CA GLN A 29 3.51 21.70 6.94
C GLN A 29 4.01 20.45 6.18
N TYR A 30 3.07 19.60 5.77
CA TYR A 30 3.40 18.31 5.16
C TYR A 30 4.25 18.42 3.89
N GLU A 31 3.97 19.39 3.02
CA GLU A 31 4.74 19.61 1.78
C GLU A 31 6.21 19.95 2.07
N SER A 32 6.46 20.85 3.03
CA SER A 32 7.80 21.21 3.48
C SER A 32 8.53 20.03 4.10
N GLY A 33 7.84 19.25 4.95
CA GLY A 33 8.41 18.05 5.57
C GLY A 33 8.78 16.97 4.54
N ILE A 34 7.93 16.76 3.53
CA ILE A 34 8.20 15.84 2.42
C ILE A 34 9.38 16.33 1.57
N ALA A 35 9.45 17.62 1.26
CA ALA A 35 10.58 18.20 0.54
C ALA A 35 11.90 18.07 1.32
N MET A 36 11.86 18.26 2.64
CA MET A 36 13.01 18.03 3.52
C MET A 36 13.44 16.56 3.51
N LEU A 37 12.48 15.64 3.57
CA LEU A 37 12.75 14.21 3.52
C LEU A 37 13.34 13.78 2.16
N GLU A 38 12.91 14.37 1.05
CA GLU A 38 13.53 14.18 -0.27
C GLU A 38 14.98 14.68 -0.29
N LEU A 39 15.28 15.83 0.34
CA LEU A 39 16.65 16.35 0.44
C LEU A 39 17.57 15.47 1.30
N LEU A 40 17.01 14.84 2.34
CA LEU A 40 17.73 13.95 3.26
C LEU A 40 17.90 12.52 2.73
N ARG A 41 17.20 12.18 1.64
CA ARG A 41 17.24 10.85 1.02
C ARG A 41 18.65 10.51 0.57
N SER A 42 19.16 9.35 1.00
CA SER A 42 20.49 8.87 0.64
C SER A 42 20.55 7.35 0.69
N THR A 43 21.59 6.76 0.10
CA THR A 43 21.86 5.31 0.20
C THR A 43 22.47 4.92 1.53
N THR A 44 23.02 5.87 2.29
CA THR A 44 23.68 5.63 3.57
C THR A 44 22.70 5.65 4.74
N PHE A 45 21.66 6.48 4.67
CA PHE A 45 20.67 6.64 5.73
C PHE A 45 19.30 6.14 5.31
N LYS A 46 18.66 5.35 6.17
CA LYS A 46 17.27 4.91 6.03
C LYS A 46 16.33 5.73 6.91
N PRO A 47 15.14 6.08 6.40
CA PRO A 47 14.12 6.73 7.20
C PRO A 47 13.63 5.81 8.34
N PRO A 48 13.31 6.39 9.51
CA PRO A 48 12.59 5.75 10.59
C PRO A 48 11.24 5.14 10.13
N SER A 49 10.80 4.08 10.80
CA SER A 49 9.61 3.32 10.38
C SER A 49 8.31 4.13 10.51
N ASP A 50 8.23 4.99 11.51
CA ASP A 50 7.14 5.92 11.77
C ASP A 50 7.07 7.04 10.72
N ILE A 51 8.21 7.59 10.28
CA ILE A 51 8.22 8.57 9.17
C ILE A 51 7.71 7.93 7.88
N ILE A 52 8.11 6.69 7.55
CA ILE A 52 7.56 5.98 6.39
C ILE A 52 6.04 5.77 6.53
N ARG A 53 5.58 5.42 7.74
CA ARG A 53 4.15 5.23 8.01
C ARG A 53 3.35 6.51 7.84
N GLN A 54 3.86 7.63 8.35
CA GLN A 54 3.24 8.96 8.19
C GLN A 54 3.23 9.37 6.71
N LEU A 55 4.31 9.15 5.98
CA LEU A 55 4.40 9.39 4.54
C LEU A 55 3.39 8.55 3.75
N LEU A 56 3.22 7.27 4.10
CA LEU A 56 2.22 6.39 3.52
C LEU A 56 0.79 6.88 3.81
N TYR A 57 0.51 7.32 5.04
CA TYR A 57 -0.79 7.89 5.38
C TYR A 57 -1.09 9.13 4.54
N ILE A 58 -0.12 10.04 4.37
CA ILE A 58 -0.26 11.21 3.51
C ILE A 58 -0.51 10.79 2.05
N ALA A 59 0.25 9.82 1.52
CA ALA A 59 0.10 9.33 0.16
C ALA A 59 -1.25 8.64 -0.11
N LEU A 60 -1.85 8.03 0.92
CA LEU A 60 -3.16 7.38 0.90
C LEU A 60 -4.31 8.36 1.17
N TYR A 61 -4.04 9.63 1.43
CA TYR A 61 -5.09 10.57 1.81
C TYR A 61 -6.00 10.87 0.61
N PRO A 62 -7.33 10.66 0.71
CA PRO A 62 -8.25 10.85 -0.41
C PRO A 62 -8.30 12.32 -0.86
N PRO A 63 -8.46 12.64 -2.16
CA PRO A 63 -8.67 14.01 -2.65
C PRO A 63 -10.04 14.56 -2.21
N LEU A 64 -10.22 15.89 -2.28
CA LEU A 64 -11.54 16.51 -2.08
C LEU A 64 -12.46 16.09 -3.23
N CYS A 65 -13.60 15.48 -2.92
CA CYS A 65 -14.69 15.39 -3.88
C CYS A 65 -15.37 16.76 -3.94
N LEU A 66 -14.92 17.63 -4.84
CA LEU A 66 -15.68 18.81 -5.23
C LEU A 66 -16.88 18.28 -6.01
N SER A 67 -18.01 18.06 -5.34
CA SER A 67 -19.26 17.89 -6.06
C SER A 67 -19.47 19.13 -6.93
N GLU A 68 -19.60 18.95 -8.24
CA GLU A 68 -19.74 20.00 -9.26
C GLU A 68 -21.00 20.90 -9.07
N ASP A 69 -21.77 20.70 -8.00
CA ASP A 69 -23.01 21.42 -7.70
C ASP A 69 -22.84 22.69 -6.83
N THR A 70 -21.62 23.04 -6.41
CA THR A 70 -21.38 24.35 -5.77
C THR A 70 -20.59 25.28 -6.68
N VAL A 71 -21.26 25.72 -7.75
CA VAL A 71 -20.93 26.95 -8.46
C VAL A 71 -21.27 28.11 -7.52
N ASP A 72 -20.34 28.47 -6.63
CA ASP A 72 -20.22 29.80 -6.03
C ASP A 72 -18.91 29.86 -5.19
N GLU A 73 -17.75 29.73 -5.85
CA GLU A 73 -16.50 30.23 -5.27
C GLU A 73 -16.38 31.73 -5.57
N GLN A 74 -16.95 32.51 -4.66
CA GLN A 74 -16.56 33.87 -4.41
C GLN A 74 -15.08 33.87 -4.00
N GLU A 75 -14.21 34.43 -4.87
CA GLU A 75 -12.83 34.80 -4.55
C GLU A 75 -12.78 35.59 -3.22
N GLN A 76 -12.56 34.90 -2.10
CA GLN A 76 -12.25 35.55 -0.84
C GLN A 76 -10.74 35.68 -0.74
N ALA A 77 -10.28 36.88 -1.06
CA ALA A 77 -8.95 37.39 -0.74
C ALA A 77 -8.53 37.02 0.71
N PRO A 78 -7.21 36.86 0.97
CA PRO A 78 -6.71 36.49 2.29
C PRO A 78 -7.20 37.50 3.35
N PRO A 79 -7.91 37.04 4.40
CA PRO A 79 -8.46 37.95 5.40
C PRO A 79 -7.32 38.59 6.20
N SER A 80 -7.32 39.93 6.24
CA SER A 80 -6.42 40.71 7.10
C SER A 80 -6.55 40.29 8.57
N PRO A 81 -5.46 40.34 9.35
CA PRO A 81 -5.40 39.81 10.70
C PRO A 81 -6.03 40.84 11.66
N THR A 82 -7.35 40.93 11.70
CA THR A 82 -7.99 41.73 12.76
C THR A 82 -9.39 41.19 13.07
N LYS A 83 -9.51 40.61 14.28
CA LYS A 83 -10.76 40.25 14.96
C LYS A 83 -11.55 39.08 14.34
N GLN A 84 -10.92 37.92 14.19
CA GLN A 84 -11.67 36.68 13.94
C GLN A 84 -12.26 36.13 15.25
N SER A 85 -13.54 35.75 15.20
CA SER A 85 -14.25 35.09 16.29
C SER A 85 -13.60 33.74 16.64
N PRO A 86 -13.51 33.33 17.92
CA PRO A 86 -12.82 32.11 18.35
C PRO A 86 -13.32 30.81 17.69
N SER A 87 -14.56 30.79 17.17
CA SER A 87 -15.08 29.66 16.38
C SER A 87 -14.42 29.53 15.00
N LYS A 88 -14.07 30.64 14.34
CA LYS A 88 -13.38 30.62 13.03
C LYS A 88 -11.90 30.23 13.17
N GLN A 89 -11.26 30.64 14.27
CA GLN A 89 -9.87 30.26 14.57
C GLN A 89 -9.73 28.73 14.80
N LYS A 90 -10.71 28.09 15.45
CA LYS A 90 -10.73 26.61 15.61
C LYS A 90 -10.93 25.85 14.30
N GLN A 91 -11.58 26.45 13.30
CA GLN A 91 -11.78 25.82 12.00
C GLN A 91 -10.51 25.90 11.14
N PHE A 92 -9.82 27.05 11.17
CA PHE A 92 -8.52 27.25 10.50
C PHE A 92 -7.42 26.31 11.04
N LEU A 93 -7.40 26.07 12.35
CA LEU A 93 -6.48 25.10 12.97
C LEU A 93 -6.82 23.65 12.65
N LYS A 94 -8.04 23.32 12.20
CA LYS A 94 -8.40 21.94 11.80
C LYS A 94 -8.04 21.66 10.35
N THR A 95 -8.09 22.67 9.48
CA THR A 95 -7.70 22.52 8.07
C THR A 95 -6.18 22.40 7.91
N SER A 96 -5.38 22.96 8.83
CA SER A 96 -3.90 22.87 8.75
C SER A 96 -3.35 21.46 8.93
N PHE A 97 -4.07 20.56 9.62
CA PHE A 97 -3.62 19.17 9.85
C PHE A 97 -4.22 18.16 8.88
N THR A 98 -4.84 18.63 7.80
CA THR A 98 -5.36 17.77 6.74
C THR A 98 -4.37 17.75 5.59
N PRO A 99 -3.86 16.58 5.16
CA PRO A 99 -2.99 16.52 3.99
C PRO A 99 -3.63 17.16 2.75
N SER A 100 -2.89 18.08 2.13
CA SER A 100 -3.28 18.69 0.85
C SER A 100 -3.13 17.67 -0.28
N LEU A 101 -3.77 17.95 -1.42
CA LEU A 101 -3.56 17.15 -2.64
C LEU A 101 -2.08 17.16 -3.05
N ALA A 102 -1.45 18.33 -3.03
CA ALA A 102 -0.03 18.49 -3.38
C ALA A 102 0.89 17.71 -2.41
N ALA A 103 0.59 17.68 -1.11
CA ALA A 103 1.31 16.84 -0.15
C ALA A 103 1.15 15.35 -0.47
N SER A 104 -0.07 14.92 -0.81
CA SER A 104 -0.36 13.53 -1.16
C SER A 104 0.41 13.08 -2.40
N GLU A 105 0.41 13.90 -3.46
CA GLU A 105 1.19 13.66 -4.69
C GLU A 105 2.70 13.69 -4.45
N ALA A 106 3.19 14.63 -3.62
CA ALA A 106 4.59 14.69 -3.23
C ALA A 106 5.03 13.44 -2.45
N ALA A 107 4.19 12.96 -1.54
CA ALA A 107 4.44 11.74 -0.79
C ALA A 107 4.50 10.51 -1.70
N GLN A 108 3.57 10.38 -2.64
CA GLN A 108 3.56 9.29 -3.63
C GLN A 108 4.84 9.29 -4.49
N ARG A 109 5.29 10.47 -4.96
CA ARG A 109 6.54 10.61 -5.70
C ARG A 109 7.75 10.22 -4.85
N LEU A 110 7.84 10.71 -3.62
CA LEU A 110 8.96 10.42 -2.72
C LEU A 110 9.04 8.93 -2.35
N LEU A 111 7.91 8.26 -2.12
CA LEU A 111 7.86 6.81 -1.89
C LEU A 111 8.52 6.03 -3.05
N LEU A 112 8.22 6.40 -4.30
CA LEU A 112 8.88 5.82 -5.47
C LEU A 112 10.36 6.21 -5.55
N SER A 113 10.73 7.47 -5.26
CA SER A 113 12.12 7.91 -5.21
C SER A 113 12.97 7.11 -4.21
N PHE A 114 12.40 6.76 -3.05
CA PHE A 114 13.06 5.95 -2.05
C PHE A 114 13.45 4.55 -2.55
N LEU A 115 12.72 3.99 -3.52
CA LEU A 115 13.11 2.71 -4.12
C LEU A 115 14.43 2.80 -4.90
N SER A 116 14.93 3.99 -5.24
CA SER A 116 16.24 4.14 -5.89
C SER A 116 17.40 4.18 -4.89
N THR A 117 17.16 4.64 -3.66
CA THR A 117 18.21 4.86 -2.65
C THR A 117 18.20 3.86 -1.52
N ASN A 118 17.04 3.31 -1.18
CA ASN A 118 16.88 2.51 0.03
C ASN A 118 16.49 1.06 -0.27
N SER A 119 16.83 0.17 0.65
CA SER A 119 16.50 -1.24 0.60
C SER A 119 15.00 -1.46 0.80
N PRO A 120 14.41 -2.48 0.16
CA PRO A 120 13.00 -2.82 0.36
C PRO A 120 12.67 -3.04 1.83
N ASP A 121 13.53 -3.77 2.57
CA ASP A 121 13.33 -4.04 4.00
C ASP A 121 13.22 -2.77 4.82
N ALA A 122 14.12 -1.79 4.61
CA ALA A 122 14.10 -0.53 5.35
C ALA A 122 12.80 0.27 5.16
N LEU A 123 12.28 0.30 3.93
CA LEU A 123 11.02 0.96 3.59
C LEU A 123 9.81 0.16 4.07
N PHE A 124 9.91 -1.16 4.09
CA PHE A 124 8.81 -2.02 4.51
C PHE A 124 8.55 -1.98 6.02
N ARG A 125 9.51 -1.49 6.84
CA ARG A 125 9.33 -1.35 8.30
C ARG A 125 8.13 -0.49 8.70
N GLY A 126 7.66 0.41 7.83
CA GLY A 126 6.46 1.23 8.07
C GLY A 126 5.13 0.51 7.86
N LEU A 127 5.14 -0.72 7.32
CA LEU A 127 3.96 -1.50 6.99
C LEU A 127 3.69 -2.63 8.01
N PRO A 128 2.44 -3.11 8.10
CA PRO A 128 2.11 -4.31 8.87
C PRO A 128 2.81 -5.54 8.28
N ARG A 129 3.13 -6.51 9.14
CA ARG A 129 3.73 -7.79 8.73
C ARG A 129 3.34 -8.91 9.69
N TYR A 130 3.09 -10.09 9.14
CA TYR A 130 2.91 -11.30 9.94
C TYR A 130 4.28 -11.82 10.35
N THR A 131 4.72 -11.43 11.55
CA THR A 131 5.94 -11.96 12.17
C THR A 131 5.72 -13.40 12.61
N SER A 132 6.73 -14.26 12.42
CA SER A 132 6.68 -15.63 12.96
C SER A 132 6.57 -15.54 14.48
N THR A 133 5.47 -16.07 15.02
CA THR A 133 5.35 -16.29 16.46
C THR A 133 6.47 -17.23 16.87
N ASN A 134 7.32 -16.81 17.80
CA ASN A 134 8.34 -17.70 18.35
C ASN A 134 7.66 -18.93 18.96
N ALA A 135 8.36 -20.08 18.94
CA ALA A 135 7.86 -21.38 19.39
C ALA A 135 7.37 -21.41 20.86
N ASP A 136 7.60 -20.35 21.65
CA ASP A 136 7.12 -20.18 23.02
C ASP A 136 5.72 -19.57 23.15
N GLY A 137 4.99 -19.33 22.05
CA GLY A 137 3.65 -18.73 22.11
C GLY A 137 3.62 -17.28 22.59
N CYS A 138 4.79 -16.71 22.91
CA CYS A 138 4.97 -15.28 23.00
C CYS A 138 4.94 -14.72 21.57
N TYR A 139 3.90 -13.95 21.25
CA TYR A 139 3.95 -12.96 20.18
C TYR A 139 5.31 -12.28 20.26
N PRO A 140 6.07 -12.14 19.16
CA PRO A 140 7.27 -11.32 19.19
C PRO A 140 6.84 -9.98 19.77
N GLN A 141 7.33 -9.69 20.97
CA GLN A 141 7.23 -8.35 21.53
C GLN A 141 7.69 -7.42 20.41
N PRO A 142 6.96 -6.33 20.12
CA PRO A 142 7.55 -5.27 19.29
C PRO A 142 8.92 -5.01 19.89
N GLU A 143 9.97 -5.20 19.08
CA GLU A 143 11.36 -5.12 19.54
C GLU A 143 11.49 -3.96 20.52
N GLY A 144 11.93 -4.30 21.73
CA GLY A 144 11.89 -3.44 22.89
C GLY A 144 12.44 -2.06 22.59
N GLY A 145 11.51 -1.12 22.51
CA GLY A 145 11.75 0.31 22.65
C GLY A 145 10.47 0.88 23.22
N ASN A 146 10.52 1.36 24.46
CA ASN A 146 9.76 2.53 24.85
C ASN A 146 10.18 3.67 23.91
N GLU A 147 9.75 3.62 22.66
CA GLU A 147 9.70 4.83 21.85
C GLU A 147 8.49 5.56 22.40
N ASP A 148 8.75 6.60 23.20
CA ASP A 148 7.85 7.73 23.31
C ASP A 148 7.53 8.14 21.88
N TYR A 149 6.48 7.54 21.30
CA TYR A 149 5.90 8.07 20.10
C TYR A 149 5.41 9.43 20.53
N ASP A 150 6.01 10.49 19.99
CA ASP A 150 5.45 11.83 20.07
C ASP A 150 4.08 11.76 19.37
N GLU A 151 3.07 11.32 20.13
CA GLU A 151 1.66 11.36 19.79
C GLU A 151 1.16 12.81 19.67
N ASP A 152 2.05 13.77 19.92
CA ASP A 152 1.85 15.20 19.77
C ASP A 152 1.47 15.56 18.33
N SER A 153 2.02 14.84 17.34
CA SER A 153 1.65 15.04 15.94
C SER A 153 0.35 14.32 15.56
N VAL A 154 -0.60 15.08 14.99
CA VAL A 154 -1.88 14.55 14.48
C VAL A 154 -1.66 13.47 13.42
N ILE A 155 -0.70 13.67 12.53
CA ILE A 155 -0.41 12.73 11.44
C ILE A 155 0.27 11.46 11.97
N ALA A 156 1.14 11.58 12.98
CA ALA A 156 1.76 10.42 13.64
C ALA A 156 0.67 9.51 14.23
N ARG A 157 -0.29 10.10 14.96
CA ARG A 157 -1.41 9.37 15.57
C ARG A 157 -2.32 8.71 14.53
N GLU A 158 -2.73 9.43 13.49
CA GLU A 158 -3.61 8.88 12.46
C GLU A 158 -2.90 7.79 11.63
N SER A 159 -1.58 7.90 11.43
CA SER A 159 -0.79 6.89 10.72
C SER A 159 -0.73 5.53 11.44
N LEU A 160 -0.97 5.48 12.76
CA LEU A 160 -0.99 4.22 13.52
C LEU A 160 -2.03 3.23 12.98
N ARG A 161 -3.09 3.70 12.33
CA ARG A 161 -4.06 2.84 11.65
C ARG A 161 -3.45 1.91 10.60
N ILE A 162 -2.34 2.33 9.97
CA ILE A 162 -1.57 1.49 9.05
C ILE A 162 -0.87 0.37 9.84
N LYS A 163 -0.26 0.70 10.97
CA LYS A 163 0.41 -0.27 11.87
C LYS A 163 -0.59 -1.30 12.41
N ASP A 164 -1.81 -0.86 12.74
CA ASP A 164 -2.87 -1.70 13.29
C ASP A 164 -3.60 -2.54 12.24
N SER A 165 -3.33 -2.30 10.94
CA SER A 165 -3.93 -3.08 9.86
C SER A 165 -3.31 -4.48 9.77
N LYS A 166 -4.08 -5.45 9.29
CA LYS A 166 -3.66 -6.86 9.25
C LYS A 166 -2.49 -7.10 8.30
N CYS A 167 -2.54 -6.50 7.11
CA CYS A 167 -1.52 -6.56 6.08
C CYS A 167 -1.69 -5.38 5.12
N CYS A 168 -0.71 -5.16 4.24
CA CYS A 168 -0.70 -4.03 3.32
C CYS A 168 -1.89 -4.04 2.34
N TRP A 169 -2.52 -5.19 2.07
CA TRP A 169 -3.69 -5.26 1.20
C TRP A 169 -4.93 -4.57 1.79
N PHE A 170 -5.01 -4.42 3.12
CA PHE A 170 -6.12 -3.71 3.76
C PHE A 170 -5.98 -2.19 3.64
N ILE A 171 -4.76 -1.65 3.52
CA ILE A 171 -4.55 -0.20 3.51
C ILE A 171 -4.93 0.44 2.16
N ILE A 172 -5.00 -0.37 1.10
CA ILE A 172 -5.40 0.06 -0.25
C ILE A 172 -6.91 -0.14 -0.51
N ARG A 173 -7.66 -0.61 0.49
CA ARG A 173 -9.12 -0.74 0.37
C ARG A 173 -9.78 0.62 0.30
N GLU A 174 -10.82 0.69 -0.50
CA GLU A 174 -11.75 1.81 -0.48
C GLU A 174 -12.27 2.06 0.94
N GLY A 175 -12.24 3.33 1.36
CA GLY A 175 -12.68 3.74 2.69
C GLY A 175 -11.72 3.42 3.84
N PHE A 176 -10.49 2.95 3.57
CA PHE A 176 -9.48 2.75 4.63
C PHE A 176 -9.14 4.07 5.36
N ILE A 177 -8.88 5.14 4.58
CA ILE A 177 -8.81 6.52 5.09
C ILE A 177 -10.07 7.25 4.62
N GLN A 178 -10.82 7.80 5.58
CA GLN A 178 -11.99 8.63 5.31
C GLN A 178 -11.66 10.06 5.72
N ARG A 179 -12.01 11.04 4.86
CA ARG A 179 -12.01 12.44 5.29
C ARG A 179 -13.06 12.54 6.39
N LYS A 180 -12.65 12.98 7.59
CA LYS A 180 -13.59 13.40 8.61
C LYS A 180 -14.16 14.72 8.08
N ASP A 181 -15.27 14.65 7.34
CA ASP A 181 -15.86 15.82 6.73
C ASP A 181 -16.06 16.91 7.79
N LEU A 182 -15.56 18.11 7.51
CA LEU A 182 -15.76 19.30 8.34
C LEU A 182 -17.21 19.81 8.28
N THR A 183 -18.12 19.09 7.60
CA THR A 183 -19.55 19.38 7.66
C THR A 183 -20.03 19.17 9.09
N PRO A 184 -20.53 20.21 9.78
CA PRO A 184 -21.30 19.99 10.98
C PRO A 184 -22.55 19.25 10.53
N THR A 185 -22.58 17.93 10.73
CA THR A 185 -23.83 17.21 10.70
C THR A 185 -24.69 17.88 11.77
N PHE A 186 -25.63 18.72 11.37
CA PHE A 186 -26.74 19.13 12.20
C PHE A 186 -27.55 17.86 12.49
N GLN A 187 -27.06 17.06 13.44
CA GLN A 187 -27.89 16.08 14.10
C GLN A 187 -28.82 16.87 15.02
N GLU A 188 -29.99 17.18 14.46
CA GLU A 188 -31.17 17.54 15.23
C GLU A 188 -31.34 16.56 16.40
N GLY A 189 -31.68 17.16 17.53
CA GLY A 189 -31.41 16.61 18.84
C GLY A 189 -31.96 15.22 19.11
N ARG A 190 -31.19 14.45 19.88
CA ARG A 190 -31.75 13.67 20.99
C ARG A 190 -30.71 13.47 22.09
N LYS A 191 -30.92 14.23 23.17
CA LYS A 191 -30.33 13.99 24.48
C LYS A 191 -30.70 12.57 24.95
N LYS A 192 -29.72 11.71 25.24
CA LYS A 192 -29.76 10.90 26.47
C LYS A 192 -28.38 10.37 26.89
N ARG A 193 -27.92 11.00 27.97
CA ARG A 193 -26.93 10.59 28.96
C ARG A 193 -27.00 9.08 29.30
N GLY A 194 -25.87 8.37 29.25
CA GLY A 194 -25.81 6.96 29.68
C GLY A 194 -24.42 6.31 29.62
N ARG A 195 -23.58 6.64 30.61
CA ARG A 195 -22.58 5.80 31.32
C ARG A 195 -21.87 4.65 30.57
N ILE A 196 -20.56 4.79 30.51
CA ILE A 196 -19.48 3.78 30.34
C ILE A 196 -19.83 2.42 30.95
N THR A 197 -19.76 1.34 30.15
CA THR A 197 -19.13 0.07 30.54
C THR A 197 -18.74 -0.71 29.29
N ALA A 198 -17.54 -1.29 29.35
CA ALA A 198 -16.91 -2.13 28.36
C ALA A 198 -17.71 -3.42 28.07
N VAL A 199 -17.26 -4.11 27.02
CA VAL A 199 -17.61 -5.48 26.58
C VAL A 199 -18.76 -5.56 25.58
N THR A 200 -18.38 -5.70 24.32
CA THR A 200 -19.14 -6.44 23.29
C THR A 200 -18.10 -7.07 22.38
N ARG A 201 -17.63 -8.28 22.71
CA ARG A 201 -18.15 -9.57 22.21
C ARG A 201 -18.12 -9.65 20.69
N ASP A 202 -17.14 -10.41 20.22
CA ASP A 202 -17.16 -11.12 18.94
C ASP A 202 -18.58 -11.59 18.66
N THR A 203 -19.11 -11.11 17.54
CA THR A 203 -20.27 -11.72 16.92
C THR A 203 -19.76 -12.29 15.60
N ASP A 204 -19.27 -13.53 15.68
CA ASP A 204 -19.19 -14.43 14.54
C ASP A 204 -20.61 -14.57 13.97
N SER A 205 -20.92 -13.73 12.98
CA SER A 205 -22.08 -13.94 12.13
C SER A 205 -21.55 -14.39 10.77
N ASP A 206 -21.24 -15.68 10.72
CA ASP A 206 -21.06 -16.48 9.51
C ASP A 206 -22.39 -16.48 8.75
N ASN A 207 -22.58 -15.47 7.91
CA ASN A 207 -23.65 -15.42 6.94
C ASN A 207 -22.99 -15.33 5.57
N GLY A 208 -23.10 -16.40 4.79
CA GLY A 208 -22.45 -16.61 3.49
C GLY A 208 -22.91 -15.68 2.38
N SER A 209 -22.82 -14.36 2.58
CA SER A 209 -22.71 -13.42 1.46
C SER A 209 -21.27 -13.47 0.95
N PRO A 210 -21.03 -13.56 -0.37
CA PRO A 210 -19.68 -13.43 -0.90
C PRO A 210 -19.13 -12.11 -0.37
N SER A 211 -18.02 -12.18 0.37
CA SER A 211 -17.31 -11.01 0.84
C SER A 211 -17.12 -10.09 -0.38
N PRO A 212 -17.58 -8.82 -0.35
CA PRO A 212 -17.46 -7.96 -1.50
C PRO A 212 -15.98 -7.91 -1.89
N LEU A 213 -15.70 -8.18 -3.17
CA LEU A 213 -14.35 -8.14 -3.72
C LEU A 213 -13.66 -6.86 -3.24
N LEU A 214 -12.40 -7.03 -2.87
CA LEU A 214 -11.54 -6.00 -2.31
C LEU A 214 -11.43 -4.81 -3.29
N SER A 215 -12.31 -3.81 -3.15
CA SER A 215 -12.33 -2.61 -4.01
C SER A 215 -11.13 -1.73 -3.69
N VAL A 216 -10.30 -1.47 -4.70
CA VAL A 216 -9.14 -0.57 -4.61
C VAL A 216 -9.62 0.86 -4.87
N ALA A 217 -9.37 1.77 -3.92
CA ALA A 217 -9.81 3.16 -4.05
C ALA A 217 -9.13 3.89 -5.23
N GLU A 218 -9.85 4.82 -5.85
CA GLU A 218 -9.37 5.53 -7.05
C GLU A 218 -8.09 6.34 -6.84
N HIS A 219 -7.82 6.82 -5.62
CA HIS A 219 -6.63 7.62 -5.31
C HIS A 219 -5.43 6.79 -4.84
N VAL A 220 -5.60 5.48 -4.58
CA VAL A 220 -4.53 4.65 -3.98
C VAL A 220 -3.69 3.88 -5.01
N TRP A 221 -4.02 3.96 -6.30
CA TRP A 221 -3.26 3.30 -7.37
C TRP A 221 -1.75 3.62 -7.37
N PRO A 222 -1.30 4.87 -7.10
CA PRO A 222 0.13 5.16 -6.97
C PRO A 222 0.80 4.42 -5.81
N VAL A 223 0.08 4.21 -4.70
CA VAL A 223 0.59 3.43 -3.55
C VAL A 223 0.66 1.94 -3.88
N LEU A 224 -0.31 1.39 -4.61
CA LEU A 224 -0.23 0.03 -5.13
C LEU A 224 0.96 -0.13 -6.08
N GLN A 225 1.20 0.83 -6.99
CA GLN A 225 2.38 0.84 -7.85
C GLN A 225 3.67 0.78 -7.02
N TRP A 226 3.75 1.58 -5.95
CA TRP A 226 4.89 1.59 -5.06
C TRP A 226 5.10 0.24 -4.37
N LEU A 227 4.04 -0.37 -3.80
CA LEU A 227 4.09 -1.70 -3.18
C LEU A 227 4.62 -2.76 -4.16
N LEU A 228 4.10 -2.80 -5.39
CA LEU A 228 4.55 -3.76 -6.40
C LEU A 228 6.01 -3.57 -6.78
N SER A 229 6.43 -2.31 -6.93
CA SER A 229 7.82 -1.98 -7.27
C SER A 229 8.78 -2.31 -6.12
N LEU A 230 8.32 -2.19 -4.87
CA LEU A 230 9.03 -2.61 -3.68
C LEU A 230 9.21 -4.13 -3.65
N PHE A 231 8.15 -4.92 -3.86
CA PHE A 231 8.21 -6.39 -3.89
C PHE A 231 9.07 -6.91 -5.04
N GLU A 232 9.00 -6.32 -6.22
CA GLU A 232 9.86 -6.70 -7.35
C GLU A 232 11.34 -6.40 -7.06
N LYS A 233 11.64 -5.29 -6.39
CA LYS A 233 13.02 -4.99 -5.96
C LYS A 233 13.49 -5.99 -4.91
N ASP A 234 12.63 -6.36 -3.97
CA ASP A 234 12.91 -7.36 -2.94
C ASP A 234 13.15 -8.75 -3.53
N GLU A 235 12.35 -9.15 -4.53
CA GLU A 235 12.55 -10.39 -5.30
C GLU A 235 13.91 -10.41 -5.99
N ARG A 236 14.26 -9.35 -6.73
CA ARG A 236 15.58 -9.25 -7.39
C ARG A 236 16.72 -9.35 -6.40
N ASN A 237 16.60 -8.69 -5.24
CA ASN A 237 17.62 -8.74 -4.19
C ASN A 237 17.74 -10.15 -3.59
N THR A 238 16.62 -10.85 -3.42
CA THR A 238 16.57 -12.22 -2.88
C THR A 238 17.16 -13.23 -3.86
N GLU A 239 16.83 -13.08 -5.15
CA GLU A 239 17.39 -13.90 -6.23
C GLU A 239 18.91 -13.74 -6.31
N MET A 240 19.43 -12.51 -6.22
CA MET A 240 20.87 -12.26 -6.20
C MET A 240 21.59 -12.87 -4.97
N LYS A 241 20.93 -12.91 -3.81
CA LYS A 241 21.54 -13.39 -2.56
C LYS A 241 21.46 -14.91 -2.38
N SER A 242 20.33 -15.50 -2.76
CA SER A 242 19.99 -16.90 -2.45
C SER A 242 19.82 -17.80 -3.69
N GLY A 243 19.70 -17.20 -4.89
CA GLY A 243 19.32 -17.91 -6.11
C GLY A 243 17.83 -18.23 -6.21
N ALA A 244 17.04 -18.00 -5.16
CA ALA A 244 15.60 -18.22 -5.17
C ALA A 244 14.86 -16.97 -5.64
N LYS A 245 13.97 -17.13 -6.62
CA LYS A 245 13.22 -16.03 -7.22
C LYS A 245 11.85 -15.89 -6.54
N TYR A 246 11.80 -15.12 -5.46
CA TYR A 246 10.57 -14.70 -4.78
C TYR A 246 10.85 -13.49 -3.88
N SER A 247 9.79 -12.80 -3.43
CA SER A 247 9.89 -11.72 -2.44
C SER A 247 9.54 -12.21 -1.02
N PRO A 248 10.51 -12.28 -0.09
CA PRO A 248 10.24 -12.53 1.34
C PRO A 248 9.28 -11.50 1.95
N LEU A 249 9.35 -10.24 1.51
CA LEU A 249 8.43 -9.22 1.99
C LEU A 249 6.99 -9.49 1.56
N LEU A 250 6.76 -9.92 0.32
CA LEU A 250 5.44 -10.35 -0.15
C LEU A 250 4.93 -11.56 0.64
N LEU A 251 5.79 -12.55 0.89
CA LEU A 251 5.46 -13.73 1.70
C LEU A 251 5.04 -13.33 3.13
N SER A 252 5.67 -12.30 3.71
CA SER A 252 5.33 -11.78 5.04
C SER A 252 3.93 -11.16 5.15
N GLN A 253 3.26 -10.92 4.01
CA GLN A 253 1.89 -10.37 3.93
C GLN A 253 0.81 -11.45 3.84
N ILE A 254 1.18 -12.71 3.81
CA ILE A 254 0.29 -13.87 3.74
C ILE A 254 0.20 -14.45 5.15
N PRO A 255 -0.98 -14.55 5.81
CA PRO A 255 -1.04 -15.00 7.18
C PRO A 255 -0.56 -16.45 7.35
N PHE A 256 -0.09 -16.77 8.56
CA PHE A 256 0.21 -18.16 8.93
C PHE A 256 -1.08 -19.00 8.98
N PRO A 257 -0.99 -20.32 8.74
CA PRO A 257 -2.12 -21.23 8.96
C PRO A 257 -2.67 -21.14 10.38
N ARG A 258 -3.96 -21.45 10.55
CA ARG A 258 -4.62 -21.60 11.87
C ARG A 258 -3.89 -22.72 12.65
N GLY A 259 -2.98 -22.34 13.54
CA GLY A 259 -2.04 -23.26 14.20
C GLY A 259 -0.60 -22.74 14.28
N GLY A 260 -0.27 -21.64 13.58
CA GLY A 260 0.98 -20.90 13.72
C GLY A 260 2.23 -21.58 13.16
N SER A 261 2.14 -22.86 12.83
CA SER A 261 3.21 -23.65 12.22
C SER A 261 2.75 -24.19 10.87
N GLY A 262 3.60 -24.06 9.87
CA GLY A 262 3.36 -24.55 8.52
C GLY A 262 3.47 -23.46 7.45
N PRO A 263 3.47 -23.91 6.19
CA PRO A 263 3.62 -23.03 5.04
C PRO A 263 2.42 -22.09 4.89
N ARG A 264 2.65 -20.86 4.43
CA ARG A 264 1.61 -19.84 4.29
C ARG A 264 0.73 -20.15 3.07
N ARG A 265 -0.60 -19.99 3.19
CA ARG A 265 -1.58 -20.47 2.19
C ARG A 265 -2.65 -19.46 1.77
N ASP A 266 -2.96 -18.47 2.60
CA ASP A 266 -4.11 -17.57 2.38
C ASP A 266 -3.73 -16.38 1.48
N VAL A 267 -3.99 -16.54 0.19
CA VAL A 267 -3.71 -15.55 -0.86
C VAL A 267 -4.97 -14.85 -1.36
N ASP A 268 -6.09 -14.95 -0.64
CA ASP A 268 -7.37 -14.38 -1.09
C ASP A 268 -7.27 -12.86 -1.26
N ALA A 269 -6.70 -12.16 -0.27
CA ALA A 269 -6.54 -10.71 -0.33
C ALA A 269 -5.69 -10.21 -1.52
N PRO A 270 -4.47 -10.71 -1.79
CA PRO A 270 -3.72 -10.30 -2.97
C PRO A 270 -4.38 -10.75 -4.28
N LEU A 271 -5.09 -11.89 -4.32
CA LEU A 271 -5.83 -12.31 -5.51
C LEU A 271 -7.02 -11.40 -5.81
N ASP A 272 -7.77 -10.96 -4.80
CA ASP A 272 -8.84 -9.97 -4.98
C ASP A 272 -8.30 -8.68 -5.60
N VAL A 273 -7.11 -8.24 -5.19
CA VAL A 273 -6.43 -7.07 -5.80
C VAL A 273 -6.07 -7.34 -7.26
N VAL A 274 -5.58 -8.54 -7.60
CA VAL A 274 -5.35 -8.94 -9.00
C VAL A 274 -6.65 -8.86 -9.79
N PHE A 275 -7.74 -9.44 -9.29
CA PHE A 275 -9.04 -9.42 -9.94
C PHE A 275 -9.59 -8.01 -10.12
N CYS A 276 -9.45 -7.18 -9.10
CA CYS A 276 -9.82 -5.77 -9.17
C CYS A 276 -9.02 -5.07 -10.28
N CYS A 277 -7.70 -5.26 -10.35
CA CYS A 277 -6.82 -4.64 -11.35
C CYS A 277 -7.16 -5.03 -12.79
N ILE A 278 -7.39 -6.33 -13.05
CA ILE A 278 -7.60 -6.85 -14.40
C ILE A 278 -9.00 -6.51 -14.95
N SER A 279 -9.95 -6.26 -14.05
CA SER A 279 -11.33 -5.87 -14.39
C SER A 279 -11.45 -4.39 -14.76
N GLN A 280 -10.42 -3.58 -14.53
CA GLN A 280 -10.41 -2.15 -14.88
C GLN A 280 -10.25 -1.95 -16.39
N ASP A 281 -10.71 -0.82 -16.92
CA ASP A 281 -10.48 -0.47 -18.34
C ASP A 281 -9.08 0.09 -18.60
N SER A 282 -8.44 0.67 -17.59
CA SER A 282 -7.10 1.24 -17.70
C SER A 282 -6.03 0.16 -17.89
N THR A 283 -5.26 0.26 -18.99
CA THR A 283 -4.14 -0.64 -19.31
C THR A 283 -3.06 -0.64 -18.22
N TRP A 284 -2.81 0.52 -17.62
CA TRP A 284 -1.91 0.69 -16.50
C TRP A 284 -2.34 -0.15 -15.28
N ARG A 285 -3.64 -0.14 -14.94
CA ARG A 285 -4.19 -0.94 -13.83
C ARG A 285 -4.12 -2.43 -14.09
N ARG A 286 -4.48 -2.85 -15.31
CA ARG A 286 -4.32 -4.25 -15.74
C ARG A 286 -2.87 -4.71 -15.62
N THR A 287 -1.91 -3.87 -15.99
CA THR A 287 -0.47 -4.15 -15.88
C THR A 287 -0.06 -4.37 -14.42
N MET A 288 -0.58 -3.59 -13.47
CA MET A 288 -0.35 -3.83 -12.04
C MET A 288 -0.88 -5.19 -11.58
N GLY A 289 -2.06 -5.59 -12.05
CA GLY A 289 -2.62 -6.93 -11.79
C GLY A 289 -1.71 -8.05 -12.30
N THR A 290 -1.21 -7.94 -13.54
CA THR A 290 -0.28 -8.92 -14.12
C THR A 290 1.05 -8.99 -13.36
N ARG A 291 1.58 -7.84 -12.92
CA ARG A 291 2.81 -7.76 -12.10
C ARG A 291 2.62 -8.48 -10.76
N LEU A 292 1.53 -8.19 -10.04
CA LEU A 292 1.21 -8.87 -8.79
C LEU A 292 1.02 -10.38 -8.98
N PHE A 293 0.28 -10.78 -10.01
CA PHE A 293 0.07 -12.18 -10.31
C PHE A 293 1.38 -12.92 -10.61
N THR A 294 2.32 -12.28 -11.30
CA THR A 294 3.65 -12.83 -11.56
C THR A 294 4.43 -13.05 -10.27
N LEU A 295 4.42 -12.07 -9.34
CA LEU A 295 5.05 -12.21 -8.03
C LEU A 295 4.43 -13.35 -7.20
N LEU A 296 3.09 -13.51 -7.26
CA LEU A 296 2.41 -14.62 -6.58
C LEU A 296 2.80 -15.98 -7.18
N ILE A 297 2.97 -16.09 -8.50
CA ILE A 297 3.45 -17.32 -9.15
C ILE A 297 4.86 -17.67 -8.65
N HIS A 298 5.75 -16.68 -8.59
CA HIS A 298 7.11 -16.88 -8.08
C HIS A 298 7.14 -17.37 -6.63
N LEU A 299 6.22 -16.89 -5.78
CA LEU A 299 6.09 -17.39 -4.41
C LEU A 299 5.75 -18.89 -4.33
N ILE A 300 5.00 -19.43 -5.29
CA ILE A 300 4.63 -20.85 -5.30
C ILE A 300 5.85 -21.77 -5.45
N HIS A 301 6.95 -21.26 -6.00
CA HIS A 301 8.18 -22.04 -6.13
C HIS A 301 9.01 -22.11 -4.84
N THR A 302 8.57 -21.48 -3.76
CA THR A 302 9.25 -21.49 -2.47
C THR A 302 8.73 -22.61 -1.58
N SER A 303 9.58 -23.22 -0.76
CA SER A 303 9.14 -24.25 0.20
C SER A 303 8.40 -23.68 1.42
N GLU A 304 8.48 -22.37 1.64
CA GLU A 304 7.79 -21.67 2.74
C GLU A 304 6.34 -21.30 2.38
N PHE A 305 6.00 -21.39 1.10
CA PHE A 305 4.66 -21.25 0.58
C PHE A 305 4.16 -22.62 0.13
N ASP A 306 3.00 -23.01 0.60
CA ASP A 306 2.36 -24.24 0.15
C ASP A 306 1.12 -23.79 -0.56
N ALA A 307 1.12 -23.98 -1.86
CA ALA A 307 -0.13 -24.02 -2.56
C ALA A 307 -0.73 -25.40 -2.25
N PRO A 308 -1.68 -25.55 -1.30
CA PRO A 308 -2.54 -26.72 -1.35
C PRO A 308 -3.18 -26.74 -2.73
N ASN A 309 -3.83 -27.84 -3.13
CA ASN A 309 -4.71 -27.92 -4.30
C ASN A 309 -5.76 -26.78 -4.29
N VAL A 310 -5.36 -25.54 -4.61
CA VAL A 310 -6.20 -24.38 -4.86
C VAL A 310 -7.02 -24.88 -6.01
N HIS A 311 -8.29 -25.21 -5.76
CA HIS A 311 -9.21 -25.76 -6.74
C HIS A 311 -8.85 -25.21 -8.12
N CYS A 312 -8.17 -26.04 -8.92
CA CYS A 312 -7.39 -25.64 -10.10
C CYS A 312 -8.23 -24.79 -11.06
N TYR A 313 -9.55 -24.96 -10.99
CA TYR A 313 -10.58 -24.14 -11.62
C TYR A 313 -10.45 -22.63 -11.39
N GLY A 314 -10.20 -22.13 -10.18
CA GLY A 314 -10.16 -20.69 -9.91
C GLY A 314 -8.90 -20.01 -10.48
N PHE A 315 -7.74 -20.61 -10.24
CA PHE A 315 -6.46 -20.08 -10.70
C PHE A 315 -6.26 -20.28 -12.22
N CYS A 316 -6.65 -21.44 -12.77
CA CYS A 316 -6.61 -21.67 -14.21
C CYS A 316 -7.67 -20.89 -14.98
N ALA A 317 -8.91 -20.74 -14.50
CA ALA A 317 -9.90 -19.92 -15.19
C ALA A 317 -9.46 -18.45 -15.27
N SER A 318 -8.81 -17.95 -14.23
CA SER A 318 -8.27 -16.59 -14.16
C SER A 318 -7.08 -16.38 -15.09
N ALA A 319 -6.13 -17.32 -15.10
CA ALA A 319 -5.02 -17.32 -16.05
C ALA A 319 -5.49 -17.47 -17.52
N LEU A 320 -6.53 -18.27 -17.78
CA LEU A 320 -7.15 -18.43 -19.09
C LEU A 320 -7.94 -17.17 -19.52
N CYS A 321 -8.64 -16.52 -18.60
CA CYS A 321 -9.31 -15.23 -18.85
C CYS A 321 -8.31 -14.12 -19.16
N LEU A 322 -7.18 -14.07 -18.45
CA LEU A 322 -6.06 -13.17 -18.74
C LEU A 322 -5.51 -13.39 -20.16
N SER A 323 -5.35 -14.63 -20.59
CA SER A 323 -4.91 -14.95 -21.97
C SER A 323 -5.92 -14.53 -23.03
N ARG A 324 -7.23 -14.56 -22.74
CA ARG A 324 -8.29 -14.16 -23.69
C ARG A 324 -8.47 -12.64 -23.76
N SER A 325 -8.34 -11.92 -22.65
CA SER A 325 -8.46 -10.45 -22.61
C SER A 325 -7.31 -9.72 -23.30
N CYS A 326 -6.11 -10.33 -23.36
CA CYS A 326 -4.98 -9.82 -24.16
C CYS A 326 -5.13 -10.10 -25.67
N CYS A 327 -6.09 -10.92 -26.08
CA CYS A 327 -6.36 -11.29 -27.47
C CYS A 327 -7.66 -10.66 -27.99
N ARG A 328 -7.99 -9.41 -27.62
CA ARG A 328 -8.97 -8.65 -28.42
C ARG A 328 -8.30 -8.24 -29.73
N PRO A 329 -8.75 -8.74 -30.90
CA PRO A 329 -8.24 -8.25 -32.17
C PRO A 329 -8.61 -6.77 -32.29
N VAL A 330 -7.60 -5.92 -32.40
CA VAL A 330 -7.79 -4.57 -32.92
C VAL A 330 -8.31 -4.76 -34.34
N ASN A 331 -9.58 -4.40 -34.59
CA ASN A 331 -10.10 -4.28 -35.95
C ASN A 331 -9.36 -3.14 -36.66
N GLN A 332 -8.18 -3.45 -37.19
CA GLN A 332 -7.44 -2.57 -38.09
C GLN A 332 -8.09 -2.67 -39.46
N SER A 333 -8.92 -1.67 -39.75
CA SER A 333 -9.29 -1.32 -41.12
C SER A 333 -8.01 -1.07 -41.92
N ALA A 334 -7.87 -1.85 -42.98
CA ALA A 334 -6.73 -1.92 -43.88
C ALA A 334 -6.28 -0.56 -44.44
N LYS A 335 -4.96 -0.36 -44.53
CA LYS A 335 -4.25 0.14 -45.72
C LYS A 335 -2.73 -0.01 -45.58
N ASP A 336 -2.23 -0.92 -46.42
CA ASP A 336 -0.87 -1.23 -46.88
C ASP A 336 0.32 -0.34 -46.45
N HIS A 337 1.35 -0.99 -45.88
CA HIS A 337 2.76 -0.89 -46.30
C HIS A 337 3.63 -1.93 -45.53
N PRO A 338 4.63 -2.58 -46.17
CA PRO A 338 5.48 -3.56 -45.50
C PRO A 338 6.73 -2.89 -44.91
N SER A 339 6.92 -2.96 -43.60
CA SER A 339 8.24 -2.78 -42.99
C SER A 339 8.48 -3.85 -41.92
N THR A 340 9.58 -4.56 -42.10
CA THR A 340 10.12 -5.59 -41.23
C THR A 340 10.69 -4.97 -39.95
N HIS A 341 10.07 -5.25 -38.82
CA HIS A 341 10.73 -5.18 -37.51
C HIS A 341 10.35 -6.42 -36.69
N LEU A 342 11.34 -7.29 -36.46
CA LEU A 342 11.26 -8.39 -35.51
C LEU A 342 11.29 -7.81 -34.09
N SER A 343 10.12 -7.68 -33.48
CA SER A 343 9.98 -7.50 -32.03
C SER A 343 9.62 -8.84 -31.42
N SER A 344 10.50 -9.39 -30.58
CA SER A 344 10.28 -10.66 -29.88
C SER A 344 9.25 -10.48 -28.77
N CYS A 345 7.97 -10.52 -29.10
CA CYS A 345 6.91 -10.75 -28.13
C CYS A 345 7.01 -12.22 -27.68
N ILE A 346 7.41 -12.43 -26.42
CA ILE A 346 7.19 -13.72 -25.76
C ILE A 346 5.67 -13.97 -25.77
N LYS A 347 5.22 -14.97 -26.53
CA LYS A 347 3.80 -15.28 -26.71
C LYS A 347 3.21 -15.78 -25.38
N PRO A 348 2.23 -15.09 -24.78
CA PRO A 348 1.62 -15.50 -23.51
C PRO A 348 0.93 -16.87 -23.56
N GLU A 349 0.56 -17.36 -24.75
CA GLU A 349 -0.01 -18.70 -24.95
C GLU A 349 0.90 -19.85 -24.48
N ILE A 350 2.22 -19.68 -24.56
CA ILE A 350 3.18 -20.73 -24.16
C ILE A 350 3.21 -20.85 -22.63
N SER A 351 3.07 -19.72 -21.93
CA SER A 351 3.09 -19.69 -20.47
C SER A 351 1.83 -20.35 -19.87
N VAL A 352 0.65 -20.08 -20.45
CA VAL A 352 -0.63 -20.65 -19.95
C VAL A 352 -0.79 -22.14 -20.26
N ARG A 353 -0.26 -22.63 -21.39
CA ARG A 353 -0.25 -24.07 -21.71
C ARG A 353 0.73 -24.87 -20.87
N LEU A 354 1.90 -24.30 -20.53
CA LEU A 354 2.77 -24.90 -19.52
C LEU A 354 2.10 -24.89 -18.15
N PHE A 355 1.37 -23.81 -17.81
CA PHE A 355 0.65 -23.66 -16.55
C PHE A 355 -0.43 -24.72 -16.35
N CYS A 356 -1.30 -24.97 -17.34
CA CYS A 356 -2.35 -26.00 -17.24
C CYS A 356 -1.76 -27.42 -17.15
N ARG A 357 -0.63 -27.69 -17.84
CA ARG A 357 0.07 -28.98 -17.76
C ARG A 357 0.78 -29.21 -16.43
N PHE A 358 1.30 -28.16 -15.80
CA PHE A 358 2.03 -28.26 -14.53
C PHE A 358 1.09 -28.49 -13.34
N TRP A 359 -0.16 -28.02 -13.43
CA TRP A 359 -1.16 -28.10 -12.36
C TRP A 359 -2.20 -29.23 -12.52
N GLY A 360 -2.02 -30.13 -13.49
CA GLY A 360 -2.89 -31.30 -13.66
C GLY A 360 -4.34 -30.99 -14.05
N CYS A 361 -4.64 -29.76 -14.48
CA CYS A 361 -5.92 -29.42 -15.08
C CYS A 361 -5.98 -30.06 -16.49
N GLN A 362 -6.59 -31.23 -16.61
CA GLN A 362 -6.94 -31.88 -17.89
C GLN A 362 -8.07 -31.15 -18.60
#